data_AF-A0AAV9WBV4-F1
#
_entry.id   AF-A0AAV9WBV4-F1
#
_cell.length_a   1.000
_cell.length_b   1.000
_cell.length_c   1.000
_cell.angle_alpha   90.00
_cell.angle_beta   90.00
_cell.angle_gamma   90.00
#
_symmetry.space_group_name_H-M   'P 1'
#
loop_
_entity.id
_entity.type
_entity.pdbx_description
1 polymer ?
#
loop_
_entity_poly.entity_id
_entity_poly.type
_entity_poly.pdbx_seq_one_letter_code
_entity_poly.pdbx_strand_id
1 'polypeptide(L)'
;MSLKRKRTNPASKLSTKKEAGSSKDARDDPEFELEAPAFSISIKGNKQTPLKRKRQKAEWKSDIIDKIIIQPKAQWDKMPKYGTFVHGNVNFKVGDIVEIKRPEDDDETSGPRKEWFAKVQDVRAESSAKVFLRIAWFYWPEDLPGGRMEYHGRNELVESNHPDIVDATTVNSKPDIKEWDESDEDVTFDGYYYRQQFDYLSKQLTTPREFCVCQGYYNPDTRIVNCPKCRIWMHEECITADAIKRRRNLSLAASTISGVKSEPNDEVIAVFTDDDKDDEGSREPKTPDPKPNQTIRAILFGNQIRIQEHVKKEDNDSDSGLDADTIIDEEICCLECGEIVV
;
A
#
# COMPACT_ATOMS: atom_id res chain seq x y z
N MET A 1 -0.19 -6.17 19.11
CA MET A 1 -1.11 -5.16 19.68
C MET A 1 -2.48 -5.41 19.07
N SER A 2 -3.44 -5.86 19.87
CA SER A 2 -4.75 -6.32 19.40
C SER A 2 -5.70 -5.15 19.20
N LEU A 3 -6.15 -4.93 17.96
CA LEU A 3 -7.27 -4.04 17.65
C LEU A 3 -8.57 -4.73 18.10
N LYS A 4 -9.05 -4.39 19.30
CA LYS A 4 -10.37 -4.82 19.81
C LYS A 4 -11.41 -3.79 19.40
N ARG A 5 -12.23 -4.09 18.39
CA ARG A 5 -13.49 -3.35 18.14
C ARG A 5 -14.54 -3.86 19.12
N LYS A 6 -14.90 -3.03 20.11
CA LYS A 6 -16.01 -3.29 21.04
C LYS A 6 -17.32 -2.86 20.37
N ARG A 7 -18.34 -3.73 20.41
CA ARG A 7 -19.70 -3.45 19.95
C ARG A 7 -20.52 -2.92 21.11
N THR A 8 -21.24 -1.82 20.92
CA THR A 8 -22.34 -1.39 21.80
C THR A 8 -23.55 -1.09 20.92
N ASN A 9 -24.72 -1.64 21.26
CA ASN A 9 -26.01 -1.33 20.64
C ASN A 9 -26.80 -0.38 21.53
N PRO A 10 -27.56 0.57 20.97
CA PRO A 10 -28.75 1.10 21.63
C PRO A 10 -30.04 0.73 20.87
N ALA A 11 -30.97 0.09 21.58
CA ALA A 11 -32.37 -0.01 21.16
C ALA A 11 -33.16 1.19 21.72
N SER A 12 -33.94 1.83 20.85
CA SER A 12 -34.84 2.94 21.16
C SER A 12 -36.03 2.53 22.03
N LYS A 13 -36.33 3.31 23.08
CA LYS A 13 -37.59 3.30 23.83
C LYS A 13 -38.63 4.18 23.12
N LEU A 14 -39.88 3.73 23.07
CA LEU A 14 -41.03 4.60 23.29
C LEU A 14 -42.19 3.81 23.93
N SER A 15 -42.84 4.43 24.91
CA SER A 15 -43.78 3.83 25.85
C SER A 15 -45.25 4.03 25.48
N THR A 16 -46.12 3.12 25.90
CA THR A 16 -47.47 3.44 26.41
C THR A 16 -47.88 2.45 27.53
N LYS A 17 -48.25 3.01 28.70
CA LYS A 17 -48.94 2.43 29.89
C LYS A 17 -50.34 1.86 29.52
N LYS A 18 -51.10 1.03 30.28
CA LYS A 18 -51.15 0.51 31.67
C LYS A 18 -52.24 -0.60 31.72
N GLU A 19 -52.12 -1.68 32.51
CA GLU A 19 -52.91 -2.08 33.74
C GLU A 19 -53.40 -3.54 33.53
N ALA A 20 -53.58 -4.48 34.49
CA ALA A 20 -53.25 -4.67 35.91
C ALA A 20 -53.45 -6.17 36.28
N GLY A 21 -52.79 -6.64 37.36
CA GLY A 21 -53.07 -7.88 38.13
C GLY A 21 -52.27 -9.13 37.71
N SER A 22 -51.89 -10.09 38.55
CA SER A 22 -51.85 -10.30 40.01
C SER A 22 -51.03 -11.58 40.26
N SER A 23 -50.35 -11.67 41.41
CA SER A 23 -50.02 -12.87 42.22
C SER A 23 -48.87 -13.85 41.88
N LYS A 24 -47.95 -13.91 42.88
CA LYS A 24 -47.38 -15.07 43.63
C LYS A 24 -46.03 -15.72 43.25
N ASP A 25 -45.09 -15.53 44.19
CA ASP A 25 -44.15 -16.46 44.83
C ASP A 25 -43.33 -17.47 44.00
N ALA A 26 -41.99 -17.30 44.02
CA ALA A 26 -41.02 -18.23 44.63
C ALA A 26 -39.57 -17.77 44.39
N ARG A 27 -38.69 -18.14 45.32
CA ARG A 27 -37.28 -17.77 45.48
C ARG A 27 -36.38 -18.45 44.44
N ASP A 28 -35.26 -17.81 44.11
CA ASP A 28 -33.89 -18.38 44.11
C ASP A 28 -32.94 -17.40 43.40
N ASP A 29 -31.92 -16.88 44.12
CA ASP A 29 -30.71 -16.35 43.48
C ASP A 29 -29.94 -17.55 42.89
N PRO A 30 -29.40 -17.44 41.67
CA PRO A 30 -27.94 -17.34 41.62
C PRO A 30 -27.38 -16.50 40.45
N GLU A 31 -26.27 -15.84 40.77
CA GLU A 31 -25.05 -15.78 39.94
C GLU A 31 -25.18 -15.22 38.52
N PHE A 32 -24.91 -13.91 38.43
CA PHE A 32 -24.79 -13.17 37.18
C PHE A 32 -23.46 -13.50 36.48
N GLU A 33 -23.37 -14.66 35.81
CA GLU A 33 -22.32 -14.95 34.84
C GLU A 33 -22.60 -14.17 33.55
N LEU A 34 -21.82 -13.11 33.33
CA LEU A 34 -21.78 -12.38 32.07
C LEU A 34 -21.13 -13.26 30.99
N GLU A 35 -21.95 -13.95 30.19
CA GLU A 35 -21.48 -14.76 29.07
C GLU A 35 -20.74 -13.92 28.02
N ALA A 36 -19.47 -14.27 27.81
CA ALA A 36 -18.58 -13.70 26.81
C ALA A 36 -19.04 -14.03 25.36
N PRO A 37 -18.69 -13.21 24.35
CA PRO A 37 -19.19 -13.35 22.97
C PRO A 37 -18.86 -14.71 22.31
N ALA A 38 -19.85 -15.26 21.60
CA ALA A 38 -19.98 -16.69 21.24
C ALA A 38 -19.14 -17.22 20.07
N PHE A 39 -18.12 -16.52 19.55
CA PHE A 39 -17.29 -17.10 18.48
C PHE A 39 -15.87 -16.50 18.34
N SER A 40 -14.89 -17.40 18.16
CA SER A 40 -13.48 -17.12 17.81
C SER A 40 -12.91 -18.25 16.93
N ILE A 41 -11.87 -17.99 16.12
CA ILE A 41 -11.41 -18.86 15.01
C ILE A 41 -9.89 -19.18 15.08
N SER A 42 -9.48 -20.39 14.66
CA SER A 42 -8.09 -20.90 14.57
C SER A 42 -7.89 -21.90 13.39
N ILE A 43 -6.64 -22.23 13.01
CA ILE A 43 -6.23 -22.59 11.62
C ILE A 43 -5.29 -23.80 11.50
N LYS A 44 -5.58 -24.81 10.64
CA LYS A 44 -4.63 -25.82 10.08
C LYS A 44 -5.01 -26.29 8.65
N GLY A 45 -4.03 -26.53 7.76
CA GLY A 45 -4.19 -26.86 6.30
C GLY A 45 -4.03 -28.37 5.98
N ASN A 46 -3.88 -28.89 4.75
CA ASN A 46 -3.82 -28.44 3.34
C ASN A 46 -3.92 -29.71 2.42
N LYS A 47 -4.18 -29.60 1.09
CA LYS A 47 -3.44 -30.25 -0.05
C LYS A 47 -4.12 -30.10 -1.43
N GLN A 48 -3.30 -29.96 -2.49
CA GLN A 48 -3.59 -29.55 -3.88
C GLN A 48 -3.36 -30.63 -4.98
N THR A 49 -3.80 -30.37 -6.23
CA THR A 49 -3.07 -30.32 -7.56
C THR A 49 -4.02 -30.50 -8.78
N PRO A 50 -3.67 -30.33 -10.10
CA PRO A 50 -2.52 -29.71 -10.82
C PRO A 50 -2.89 -28.70 -11.99
N LEU A 51 -1.87 -28.23 -12.74
CA LEU A 51 -1.72 -26.96 -13.53
C LEU A 51 -2.16 -26.90 -15.02
N LYS A 52 -2.50 -25.68 -15.49
CA LYS A 52 -2.20 -25.08 -16.82
C LYS A 52 -1.49 -23.73 -16.59
N ARG A 53 -0.68 -23.23 -17.55
CA ARG A 53 0.11 -21.97 -17.44
C ARG A 53 -0.69 -20.83 -16.79
N LYS A 54 -0.33 -20.48 -15.55
CA LYS A 54 -1.14 -19.72 -14.60
C LYS A 54 -0.65 -18.27 -14.53
N ARG A 55 -1.61 -17.34 -14.55
CA ARG A 55 -1.56 -16.02 -13.89
C ARG A 55 -0.71 -16.12 -12.62
N GLN A 56 0.10 -15.11 -12.29
CA GLN A 56 0.51 -14.90 -10.89
C GLN A 56 -0.71 -14.39 -10.09
N LYS A 57 -1.81 -15.13 -10.13
CA LYS A 57 -2.87 -15.00 -9.13
C LYS A 57 -2.26 -15.55 -7.84
N ALA A 58 -2.45 -14.89 -6.69
CA ALA A 58 -1.98 -15.43 -5.44
C ALA A 58 -2.47 -16.88 -5.34
N GLU A 59 -1.50 -17.79 -5.28
CA GLU A 59 -1.79 -19.10 -4.76
C GLU A 59 -1.96 -18.88 -3.27
N TRP A 60 -3.21 -18.63 -2.85
CA TRP A 60 -3.57 -18.44 -1.46
C TRP A 60 -2.91 -19.57 -0.68
N LYS A 61 -1.88 -19.25 0.13
CA LYS A 61 -1.03 -20.27 0.78
C LYS A 61 -1.84 -21.15 1.74
N SER A 62 -3.08 -20.76 2.05
CA SER A 62 -4.05 -21.66 2.60
C SER A 62 -5.48 -21.33 2.19
N ASP A 63 -6.27 -22.37 1.90
CA ASP A 63 -7.72 -22.28 1.74
C ASP A 63 -8.34 -21.92 3.09
N ILE A 64 -8.39 -20.61 3.37
CA ILE A 64 -8.97 -20.05 4.59
C ILE A 64 -10.40 -20.56 4.82
N ILE A 65 -11.11 -20.89 3.73
CA ILE A 65 -12.47 -21.42 3.68
C ILE A 65 -12.62 -22.67 4.56
N ASP A 66 -11.64 -23.58 4.53
CA ASP A 66 -11.69 -24.83 5.29
C ASP A 66 -11.53 -24.62 6.80
N LYS A 67 -11.07 -23.42 7.19
CA LYS A 67 -10.79 -23.04 8.57
C LYS A 67 -11.88 -22.14 9.15
N ILE A 68 -12.87 -21.74 8.35
CA ILE A 68 -14.00 -20.93 8.82
C ILE A 68 -14.94 -21.84 9.61
N ILE A 69 -15.15 -21.51 10.88
CA ILE A 69 -16.16 -22.15 11.72
C ILE A 69 -17.36 -21.20 11.79
N ILE A 70 -18.45 -21.55 11.11
CA ILE A 70 -19.70 -20.80 11.16
C ILE A 70 -20.59 -21.42 12.24
N GLN A 71 -21.10 -20.60 13.16
CA GLN A 71 -22.03 -21.04 14.21
C GLN A 71 -23.31 -20.20 14.18
N PRO A 72 -24.51 -20.83 14.24
CA PRO A 72 -24.75 -22.28 14.31
C PRO A 72 -24.55 -22.99 12.96
N LYS A 73 -23.61 -23.94 12.89
CA LYS A 73 -23.27 -24.63 11.63
C LYS A 73 -24.46 -25.35 11.00
N ALA A 74 -25.24 -26.04 11.83
CA ALA A 74 -26.41 -26.80 11.38
C ALA A 74 -27.48 -25.91 10.74
N GLN A 75 -27.63 -24.67 11.19
CA GLN A 75 -28.58 -23.73 10.60
C GLN A 75 -28.04 -23.21 9.26
N TRP A 76 -26.78 -22.80 9.22
CA TRP A 76 -26.11 -22.34 7.99
C TRP A 76 -26.17 -23.39 6.89
N ASP A 77 -25.82 -24.64 7.21
CA ASP A 77 -25.77 -25.73 6.23
C ASP A 77 -27.15 -26.12 5.69
N LYS A 78 -28.22 -25.93 6.49
CA LYS A 78 -29.61 -26.15 6.07
C LYS A 78 -30.14 -25.04 5.16
N MET A 79 -29.57 -23.83 5.20
CA MET A 79 -30.06 -22.73 4.37
C MET A 79 -29.78 -22.99 2.90
N PRO A 80 -30.79 -22.83 2.01
CA PRO A 80 -30.59 -22.92 0.57
C PRO A 80 -29.58 -21.88 0.08
N LYS A 81 -28.76 -22.30 -0.88
CA LYS A 81 -27.79 -21.46 -1.58
C LYS A 81 -28.43 -20.83 -2.82
N TYR A 82 -28.06 -19.59 -3.10
CA TYR A 82 -28.49 -18.86 -4.28
C TYR A 82 -27.28 -18.32 -5.04
N GLY A 83 -27.42 -18.13 -6.35
CA GLY A 83 -26.40 -17.49 -7.18
C GLY A 83 -26.51 -15.96 -7.22
N THR A 84 -27.67 -15.43 -6.84
CA THR A 84 -28.02 -14.01 -6.93
C THR A 84 -28.88 -13.58 -5.73
N PHE A 85 -28.86 -12.29 -5.42
CA PHE A 85 -29.79 -11.65 -4.50
C PHE A 85 -30.17 -10.27 -5.02
N VAL A 86 -31.33 -9.77 -4.56
CA VAL A 86 -31.82 -8.45 -4.93
C VAL A 86 -31.89 -7.60 -3.68
N HIS A 87 -31.33 -6.39 -3.75
CA HIS A 87 -31.48 -5.39 -2.70
C HIS A 87 -31.87 -4.06 -3.34
N GLY A 88 -32.99 -3.48 -2.89
CA GLY A 88 -33.63 -2.35 -3.57
C GLY A 88 -34.01 -2.70 -5.02
N ASN A 89 -33.48 -1.94 -5.97
CA ASN A 89 -33.71 -2.13 -7.42
C ASN A 89 -32.49 -2.76 -8.14
N VAL A 90 -31.50 -3.24 -7.40
CA VAL A 90 -30.24 -3.76 -7.96
C VAL A 90 -30.13 -5.27 -7.73
N ASN A 91 -29.72 -5.98 -8.77
CA ASN A 91 -29.43 -7.41 -8.72
C ASN A 91 -27.92 -7.64 -8.57
N PHE A 92 -27.55 -8.43 -7.57
CA PHE A 92 -26.19 -8.78 -7.22
C PHE A 92 -25.98 -10.29 -7.40
N LYS A 93 -24.76 -10.68 -7.78
CA LYS A 93 -24.38 -12.09 -7.95
C LYS A 93 -23.14 -12.44 -7.14
N VAL A 94 -22.95 -13.75 -6.91
CA VAL A 94 -21.68 -14.27 -6.38
C VAL A 94 -20.53 -13.82 -7.29
N GLY A 95 -19.46 -13.33 -6.66
CA GLY A 95 -18.28 -12.77 -7.32
C GLY A 95 -18.33 -11.26 -7.54
N ASP A 96 -19.49 -10.61 -7.36
CA ASP A 96 -19.58 -9.15 -7.41
C ASP A 96 -18.82 -8.52 -6.23
N ILE A 97 -18.24 -7.35 -6.49
CA ILE A 97 -17.67 -6.48 -5.46
C ILE A 97 -18.75 -5.47 -5.07
N VAL A 98 -18.98 -5.35 -3.77
CA VAL A 98 -20.07 -4.55 -3.20
C VAL A 98 -19.54 -3.62 -2.12
N GLU A 99 -20.20 -2.47 -1.98
CA GLU A 99 -20.00 -1.56 -0.87
C GLU A 99 -20.93 -1.96 0.30
N ILE A 100 -20.37 -2.07 1.50
CA ILE A 100 -21.08 -2.44 2.72
C ILE A 100 -21.25 -1.21 3.61
N LYS A 101 -22.49 -0.97 4.08
CA LYS A 101 -22.80 0.12 5.00
C LYS A 101 -22.05 -0.08 6.32
N ARG A 102 -21.36 0.97 6.79
CA ARG A 102 -20.79 1.00 8.13
C ARG A 102 -21.88 1.12 9.21
N PRO A 103 -21.68 0.51 10.39
CA PRO A 103 -22.46 0.84 11.57
C PRO A 103 -22.32 2.33 11.89
N GLU A 104 -23.43 3.00 12.26
CA GLU A 104 -23.48 4.45 12.49
C GLU A 104 -22.63 4.91 13.68
N ASP A 105 -22.26 3.99 14.58
CA ASP A 105 -21.45 4.27 15.78
C ASP A 105 -19.93 4.14 15.56
N ASP A 106 -19.44 3.86 14.34
CA ASP A 106 -18.01 3.67 14.03
C ASP A 106 -17.33 4.96 13.53
N ASP A 107 -17.67 6.10 14.16
CA ASP A 107 -17.07 7.42 13.88
C ASP A 107 -15.62 7.55 14.42
N GLU A 108 -15.15 6.58 15.21
CA GLU A 108 -13.78 6.57 15.74
C GLU A 108 -12.71 6.21 14.69
N THR A 109 -13.08 5.57 13.58
CA THR A 109 -12.13 5.29 12.49
C THR A 109 -11.95 6.57 11.65
N SER A 110 -11.20 7.52 12.21
CA SER A 110 -10.90 8.87 11.71
C SER A 110 -9.96 8.85 10.49
N GLY A 111 -10.29 8.06 9.47
CA GLY A 111 -9.61 8.04 8.17
C GLY A 111 -10.40 8.80 7.11
N PRO A 112 -9.74 9.35 6.07
CA PRO A 112 -10.43 10.01 4.96
C PRO A 112 -11.29 9.05 4.13
N ARG A 113 -11.08 7.74 4.25
CA ARG A 113 -11.79 6.71 3.46
C ARG A 113 -12.81 5.97 4.32
N LYS A 114 -14.09 6.18 4.01
CA LYS A 114 -15.23 5.71 4.81
C LYS A 114 -15.94 4.51 4.20
N GLU A 115 -15.55 4.10 3.01
CA GLU A 115 -16.19 3.02 2.28
C GLU A 115 -15.60 1.67 2.74
N TRP A 116 -16.46 0.66 2.89
CA TRP A 116 -16.05 -0.74 3.07
C TRP A 116 -16.45 -1.52 1.84
N PHE A 117 -15.48 -2.17 1.19
CA PHE A 117 -15.71 -2.99 0.02
C PHE A 117 -15.51 -4.46 0.35
N ALA A 118 -16.32 -5.32 -0.25
CA ALA A 118 -16.21 -6.76 -0.09
C ALA A 118 -16.61 -7.51 -1.35
N LYS A 119 -16.03 -8.69 -1.56
CA LYS A 119 -16.44 -9.62 -2.62
C LYS A 119 -17.46 -10.61 -2.10
N VAL A 120 -18.58 -10.77 -2.79
CA VAL A 120 -19.59 -11.78 -2.44
C VAL A 120 -19.08 -13.17 -2.80
N GLN A 121 -19.02 -14.09 -1.83
CA GLN A 121 -18.54 -15.46 -2.02
C GLN A 121 -19.62 -16.54 -1.94
N ASP A 122 -20.65 -16.36 -1.11
CA ASP A 122 -21.79 -17.29 -0.99
C ASP A 122 -23.04 -16.49 -0.62
N VAL A 123 -24.21 -16.90 -1.11
CA VAL A 123 -25.50 -16.28 -0.81
C VAL A 123 -26.41 -17.36 -0.24
N ARG A 124 -26.94 -17.13 0.96
CA ARG A 124 -27.86 -18.06 1.62
C ARG A 124 -29.05 -17.33 2.18
N ALA A 125 -30.21 -17.98 2.21
CA ALA A 125 -31.40 -17.38 2.79
C ALA A 125 -32.08 -18.32 3.79
N GLU A 126 -32.45 -17.78 4.94
CA GLU A 126 -33.38 -18.45 5.86
C GLU A 126 -34.83 -18.24 5.40
N SER A 127 -35.13 -17.05 4.87
CA SER A 127 -36.42 -16.67 4.30
C SER A 127 -36.22 -15.52 3.29
N SER A 128 -37.25 -15.11 2.57
CA SER A 128 -37.18 -13.96 1.66
C SER A 128 -36.77 -12.65 2.34
N ALA A 129 -37.00 -12.53 3.66
CA ALA A 129 -36.63 -11.35 4.45
C ALA A 129 -35.24 -11.45 5.11
N LYS A 130 -34.65 -12.65 5.15
CA LYS A 130 -33.38 -12.92 5.84
C LYS A 130 -32.42 -13.61 4.90
N VAL A 131 -31.61 -12.80 4.24
CA VAL A 131 -30.59 -13.23 3.29
C VAL A 131 -29.22 -12.88 3.88
N PHE A 132 -28.35 -13.87 3.95
CA PHE A 132 -27.00 -13.74 4.48
C PHE A 132 -25.98 -13.95 3.35
N LEU A 133 -24.96 -13.11 3.37
CA LEU A 133 -23.86 -13.12 2.42
C LEU A 133 -22.60 -13.55 3.15
N ARG A 134 -21.93 -14.58 2.67
CA ARG A 134 -20.53 -14.79 3.01
C ARG A 134 -19.71 -13.94 2.06
N ILE A 135 -18.89 -13.06 2.63
CA ILE A 135 -18.09 -12.11 1.88
C ILE A 135 -16.60 -12.31 2.17
N ALA A 136 -15.75 -11.69 1.37
CA ALA A 136 -14.36 -11.45 1.72
C ALA A 136 -14.02 -9.96 1.58
N TRP A 137 -13.41 -9.39 2.62
CA TRP A 137 -13.13 -7.96 2.68
C TRP A 137 -12.06 -7.52 1.69
N PHE A 138 -12.22 -6.33 1.14
CA PHE A 138 -11.12 -5.55 0.56
C PHE A 138 -10.55 -4.64 1.64
N TYR A 139 -9.25 -4.35 1.53
CA TYR A 139 -8.57 -3.40 2.40
C TYR A 139 -8.10 -2.19 1.63
N TRP A 140 -8.12 -1.04 2.31
CA TRP A 140 -7.27 0.06 1.92
C TRP A 140 -5.81 -0.27 2.26
N PRO A 141 -4.83 0.18 1.46
CA PRO A 141 -3.42 0.02 1.78
C PRO A 141 -3.06 0.53 3.19
N GLU A 142 -3.73 1.58 3.67
CA GLU A 142 -3.58 2.15 5.01
C GLU A 142 -3.94 1.16 6.14
N ASP A 143 -4.87 0.25 5.89
CA ASP A 143 -5.35 -0.74 6.88
C ASP A 143 -4.49 -2.01 6.92
N LEU A 144 -3.50 -2.13 6.03
CA LEU A 144 -2.59 -3.28 6.00
C LEU A 144 -1.58 -3.19 7.16
N PRO A 145 -1.03 -4.32 7.63
CA PRO A 145 -0.02 -4.32 8.70
C PRO A 145 1.24 -3.50 8.39
N GLY A 146 1.60 -3.37 7.11
CA GLY A 146 2.71 -2.54 6.64
C GLY A 146 2.31 -1.10 6.26
N GLY A 147 1.01 -0.78 6.32
CA GLY A 147 0.46 0.48 5.85
C GLY A 147 0.62 0.70 4.34
N ARG A 148 0.33 1.92 3.92
CA ARG A 148 0.50 2.35 2.53
C ARG A 148 1.98 2.52 2.20
N MET A 149 2.48 1.68 1.32
CA MET A 149 3.75 1.85 0.62
C MET A 149 3.68 2.92 -0.49
N GLU A 150 4.84 3.48 -0.85
CA GLU A 150 4.98 4.52 -1.89
C GLU A 150 4.52 4.08 -3.28
N TYR A 151 4.57 2.78 -3.58
CA TYR A 151 4.11 2.24 -4.86
C TYR A 151 2.58 2.08 -4.96
N HIS A 152 1.83 2.22 -3.86
CA HIS A 152 0.38 2.10 -3.93
C HIS A 152 -0.24 3.39 -4.46
N GLY A 153 -1.05 3.27 -5.50
CA GLY A 153 -1.77 4.40 -6.06
C GLY A 153 -2.92 4.86 -5.17
N ARG A 154 -3.38 6.10 -5.37
CA ARG A 154 -4.42 6.74 -4.58
C ARG A 154 -5.68 5.89 -4.56
N ASN A 155 -6.20 5.40 -5.67
CA ASN A 155 -7.46 4.65 -5.69
C ASN A 155 -7.27 3.11 -5.58
N GLU A 156 -6.12 2.66 -5.09
CA GLU A 156 -5.81 1.25 -4.95
C GLU A 156 -6.54 0.62 -3.75
N LEU A 157 -7.15 -0.53 -4.00
CA LEU A 157 -7.67 -1.47 -3.02
C LEU A 157 -6.86 -2.76 -3.06
N VAL A 158 -6.96 -3.55 -2.00
CA VAL A 158 -6.30 -4.86 -1.89
C VAL A 158 -7.34 -5.93 -1.64
N GLU A 159 -7.43 -6.90 -2.56
CA GLU A 159 -8.33 -8.05 -2.41
C GLU A 159 -7.80 -8.95 -1.29
N SER A 160 -8.62 -9.28 -0.30
CA SER A 160 -8.20 -10.24 0.72
C SER A 160 -9.07 -11.49 0.73
N ASN A 161 -8.58 -12.51 1.41
CA ASN A 161 -9.37 -13.69 1.74
C ASN A 161 -10.05 -13.58 3.12
N HIS A 162 -10.01 -12.41 3.80
CA HIS A 162 -10.60 -12.23 5.13
C HIS A 162 -12.13 -12.42 5.09
N PRO A 163 -12.66 -13.51 5.65
CA PRO A 163 -14.05 -13.85 5.45
C PRO A 163 -14.93 -13.25 6.54
N ASP A 164 -16.16 -12.91 6.17
CA ASP A 164 -17.18 -12.48 7.11
C ASP A 164 -18.58 -12.87 6.63
N ILE A 165 -19.58 -12.76 7.50
CA ILE A 165 -20.99 -12.97 7.19
C ILE A 165 -21.77 -11.71 7.51
N VAL A 166 -22.44 -11.17 6.50
CA VAL A 166 -23.25 -9.95 6.63
C VAL A 166 -24.68 -10.20 6.16
N ASP A 167 -25.61 -9.42 6.68
CA ASP A 167 -26.97 -9.36 6.16
C ASP A 167 -26.97 -8.65 4.80
N ALA A 168 -27.67 -9.19 3.81
CA ALA A 168 -27.76 -8.60 2.48
C ALA A 168 -28.34 -7.18 2.47
N THR A 169 -29.09 -6.80 3.50
CA THR A 169 -29.61 -5.44 3.70
C THR A 169 -28.55 -4.39 4.02
N THR A 170 -27.33 -4.83 4.37
CA THR A 170 -26.20 -3.91 4.61
C THR A 170 -25.48 -3.51 3.33
N VAL A 171 -25.78 -4.15 2.20
CA VAL A 171 -25.19 -3.83 0.90
C VAL A 171 -25.76 -2.51 0.39
N ASN A 172 -24.89 -1.52 0.17
CA ASN A 172 -25.28 -0.20 -0.30
C ASN A 172 -25.31 -0.13 -1.83
N SER A 173 -24.19 -0.49 -2.46
CA SER A 173 -23.99 -0.29 -3.89
C SER A 173 -23.08 -1.37 -4.52
N LYS A 174 -23.03 -1.38 -5.84
CA LYS A 174 -22.13 -2.22 -6.66
C LYS A 174 -21.15 -1.30 -7.41
N PRO A 175 -20.01 -0.92 -6.81
CA PRO A 175 -19.04 -0.06 -7.47
C PRO A 175 -18.34 -0.79 -8.63
N ASP A 176 -17.95 -0.04 -9.66
CA ASP A 176 -17.10 -0.55 -10.73
C ASP A 176 -15.64 -0.55 -10.26
N ILE A 177 -15.19 -1.70 -9.76
CA ILE A 177 -13.83 -1.90 -9.24
C ILE A 177 -13.14 -2.92 -10.14
N LYS A 178 -12.04 -2.50 -10.79
CA LYS A 178 -11.36 -3.31 -11.80
C LYS A 178 -10.16 -4.05 -11.22
N GLU A 179 -10.00 -5.31 -11.63
CA GLU A 179 -8.74 -6.05 -11.44
C GLU A 179 -7.74 -5.53 -12.48
N TRP A 180 -6.57 -5.10 -12.04
CA TRP A 180 -5.48 -4.69 -12.93
C TRP A 180 -4.43 -5.78 -13.04
N ASP A 181 -4.18 -6.24 -14.26
CA ASP A 181 -3.03 -7.04 -14.61
C ASP A 181 -1.92 -6.10 -15.11
N GLU A 182 -0.79 -6.03 -14.41
CA GLU A 182 0.35 -5.14 -14.74
C GLU A 182 1.10 -5.55 -16.02
N SER A 183 0.66 -6.63 -16.69
CA SER A 183 1.08 -6.95 -18.05
C SER A 183 0.25 -6.25 -19.14
N ASP A 184 -0.92 -5.74 -18.78
CA ASP A 184 -1.79 -4.99 -19.67
C ASP A 184 -1.43 -3.49 -19.62
N GLU A 185 -0.83 -3.01 -20.71
CA GLU A 185 -0.29 -1.64 -20.84
C GLU A 185 -1.38 -0.63 -21.25
N ASP A 186 -2.55 -1.10 -21.71
CA ASP A 186 -3.61 -0.25 -22.24
C ASP A 186 -4.68 0.10 -21.19
N VAL A 187 -4.51 -0.32 -19.94
CA VAL A 187 -5.55 -0.14 -18.91
C VAL A 187 -5.52 1.25 -18.31
N THR A 188 -6.66 1.93 -18.39
CA THR A 188 -6.94 3.17 -17.66
C THR A 188 -7.97 2.94 -16.55
N PHE A 189 -7.75 3.59 -15.41
CA PHE A 189 -8.61 3.48 -14.23
C PHE A 189 -9.12 4.87 -13.83
N ASP A 190 -10.40 5.14 -14.06
CA ASP A 190 -11.07 6.35 -13.59
C ASP A 190 -11.67 6.20 -12.17
N GLY A 191 -11.52 5.01 -11.56
CA GLY A 191 -12.13 4.64 -10.28
C GLY A 191 -11.22 3.78 -9.42
N TYR A 192 -11.82 2.99 -8.52
CA TYR A 192 -11.06 2.05 -7.70
C TYR A 192 -10.58 0.85 -8.52
N TYR A 193 -9.40 0.36 -8.18
CA TYR A 193 -8.82 -0.82 -8.80
C TYR A 193 -8.06 -1.64 -7.77
N TYR A 194 -7.75 -2.88 -8.09
CA TYR A 194 -6.86 -3.71 -7.29
C TYR A 194 -5.96 -4.55 -8.18
N ARG A 195 -4.69 -4.71 -7.79
CA ARG A 195 -3.73 -5.65 -8.41
C ARG A 195 -3.13 -6.63 -7.42
N GLN A 196 -3.12 -6.28 -6.14
CA GLN A 196 -2.55 -7.09 -5.07
C GLN A 196 -3.61 -7.86 -4.29
N GLN A 197 -3.17 -8.97 -3.72
CA GLN A 197 -3.94 -9.85 -2.86
C GLN A 197 -3.28 -9.98 -1.49
N PHE A 198 -4.08 -9.91 -0.43
CA PHE A 198 -3.65 -10.04 0.96
C PHE A 198 -4.20 -11.31 1.61
N ASP A 199 -3.31 -12.22 1.99
CA ASP A 199 -3.68 -13.40 2.75
C ASP A 199 -3.81 -13.05 4.24
N TYR A 200 -5.05 -13.02 4.71
CA TYR A 200 -5.43 -12.67 6.07
C TYR A 200 -4.79 -13.58 7.13
N LEU A 201 -4.44 -14.82 6.83
CA LEU A 201 -3.84 -15.74 7.81
C LEU A 201 -2.34 -15.58 7.92
N SER A 202 -1.66 -15.62 6.77
CA SER A 202 -0.20 -15.47 6.72
C SER A 202 0.24 -14.02 6.88
N LYS A 203 -0.71 -13.06 6.77
CA LYS A 203 -0.46 -11.62 6.73
C LYS A 203 0.49 -11.22 5.58
N GLN A 204 0.51 -12.02 4.51
CA GLN A 204 1.35 -11.78 3.34
C GLN A 204 0.56 -11.04 2.26
N LEU A 205 1.20 -10.04 1.68
CA LEU A 205 0.74 -9.32 0.51
C LEU A 205 1.48 -9.86 -0.71
N THR A 206 0.78 -10.04 -1.84
CA THR A 206 1.45 -10.37 -3.11
C THR A 206 2.34 -9.22 -3.57
N THR A 207 3.50 -9.55 -4.09
CA THR A 207 4.43 -8.59 -4.69
C THR A 207 3.95 -8.17 -6.08
N PRO A 208 3.83 -6.87 -6.37
CA PRO A 208 3.60 -6.37 -7.72
C PRO A 208 4.77 -6.70 -8.66
N ARG A 209 4.56 -6.47 -9.95
CA ARG A 209 5.63 -6.53 -10.97
C ARG A 209 6.69 -5.48 -10.67
N GLU A 210 7.95 -5.86 -10.84
CA GLU A 210 9.09 -4.94 -10.79
C GLU A 210 9.21 -4.17 -12.12
N PHE A 211 9.53 -2.89 -11.99
CA PHE A 211 9.73 -1.93 -13.06
C PHE A 211 11.12 -1.28 -12.90
N CYS A 212 11.59 -0.68 -13.99
CA CYS A 212 12.83 0.08 -14.06
C CYS A 212 14.08 -0.76 -13.79
N VAL A 213 15.24 -0.17 -14.06
CA VAL A 213 16.56 -0.75 -13.73
C VAL A 213 16.78 -0.84 -12.22
N CYS A 214 16.01 -0.11 -11.42
CA CYS A 214 16.07 -0.15 -9.96
C CYS A 214 15.34 -1.35 -9.33
N GLN A 215 14.62 -2.15 -10.13
CA GLN A 215 13.79 -3.27 -9.64
C GLN A 215 12.71 -2.82 -8.62
N GLY A 216 12.30 -1.55 -8.72
CA GLY A 216 11.26 -0.96 -7.86
C GLY A 216 9.86 -1.25 -8.39
N TYR A 217 8.84 -1.10 -7.55
CA TYR A 217 7.45 -1.24 -7.97
C TYR A 217 6.89 0.08 -8.49
N TYR A 218 5.98 -0.01 -9.46
CA TYR A 218 5.36 1.16 -10.08
C TYR A 218 4.16 1.69 -9.28
N ASN A 219 4.14 3.01 -9.04
CA ASN A 219 2.95 3.73 -8.59
C ASN A 219 2.15 4.25 -9.80
N PRO A 220 0.91 3.80 -10.05
CA PRO A 220 0.12 4.27 -11.19
C PRO A 220 -0.28 5.75 -11.16
N ASP A 221 -0.05 6.46 -10.05
CA ASP A 221 -0.21 7.91 -9.96
C ASP A 221 1.02 8.69 -10.46
N THR A 222 2.15 8.02 -10.67
CA THR A 222 3.39 8.65 -11.14
C THR A 222 3.63 8.32 -12.60
N ARG A 223 4.46 9.12 -13.28
CA ARG A 223 4.78 8.89 -14.68
C ARG A 223 5.89 7.85 -14.81
N ILE A 224 5.71 6.93 -15.75
CA ILE A 224 6.77 6.05 -16.24
C ILE A 224 7.01 6.28 -17.73
N VAL A 225 8.21 5.94 -18.19
CA VAL A 225 8.65 6.10 -19.58
C VAL A 225 9.10 4.76 -20.13
N ASN A 226 8.51 4.32 -21.24
CA ASN A 226 8.90 3.07 -21.91
C ASN A 226 10.03 3.31 -22.92
N CYS A 227 11.10 2.53 -22.84
CA CYS A 227 12.11 2.52 -23.89
C CYS A 227 11.66 1.63 -25.07
N PRO A 228 11.56 2.14 -26.31
CA PRO A 228 11.09 1.36 -27.46
C PRO A 228 12.01 0.20 -27.83
N LYS A 229 13.31 0.31 -27.51
CA LYS A 229 14.35 -0.67 -27.81
C LYS A 229 14.42 -1.79 -26.76
N CYS A 230 14.51 -1.41 -25.49
CA CYS A 230 14.67 -2.36 -24.38
C CYS A 230 13.33 -2.88 -23.83
N ARG A 231 12.21 -2.23 -24.17
CA ARG A 231 10.87 -2.49 -23.61
C ARG A 231 10.82 -2.42 -22.08
N ILE A 232 11.79 -1.73 -21.47
CA ILE A 232 11.82 -1.45 -20.04
C ILE A 232 11.07 -0.15 -19.77
N TRP A 233 10.27 -0.18 -18.73
CA TRP A 233 9.56 0.97 -18.19
C TRP A 233 10.39 1.57 -17.06
N MET A 234 10.65 2.87 -17.10
CA MET A 234 11.51 3.56 -16.13
C MET A 234 10.72 4.57 -15.32
N HIS A 235 10.95 4.62 -14.01
CA HIS A 235 10.33 5.62 -13.14
C HIS A 235 10.86 7.01 -13.46
N GLU A 236 9.97 8.00 -13.48
CA GLU A 236 10.33 9.42 -13.56
C GLU A 236 11.40 9.81 -12.53
N GLU A 237 11.27 9.31 -11.30
CA GLU A 237 12.24 9.55 -10.22
C GLU A 237 13.62 8.98 -10.51
N CYS A 238 13.70 7.81 -11.16
CA CYS A 238 14.99 7.22 -11.54
C CYS A 238 15.65 8.02 -12.67
N ILE A 239 14.87 8.50 -13.64
CA ILE A 239 15.35 9.33 -14.74
C ILE A 239 15.87 10.67 -14.21
N THR A 240 15.10 11.32 -13.33
CA THR A 240 15.51 12.60 -12.72
C THR A 240 16.73 12.45 -11.82
N ALA A 241 16.79 11.39 -11.01
CA ALA A 241 17.95 11.10 -10.17
C ALA A 241 19.23 10.87 -10.99
N ASP A 242 19.14 10.14 -12.11
CA ASP A 242 20.27 9.95 -13.02
C ASP A 242 20.76 11.28 -13.62
N ALA A 243 19.85 12.13 -14.09
CA ALA A 243 20.21 13.43 -14.65
C ALA A 243 20.90 14.35 -13.62
N ILE A 244 20.38 14.40 -12.39
CA ILE A 244 21.01 15.14 -11.28
C ILE A 244 22.41 14.59 -11.01
N LYS A 245 22.58 13.26 -10.99
CA LYS A 245 23.88 12.61 -10.75
C LYS A 245 24.89 12.94 -11.86
N ARG A 246 24.49 12.88 -13.12
CA ARG A 246 25.33 13.27 -14.27
C ARG A 246 25.79 14.72 -14.16
N ARG A 247 24.89 15.63 -13.80
CA ARG A 247 25.21 17.07 -13.63
C ARG A 247 26.17 17.33 -12.47
N ARG A 248 25.97 16.69 -11.32
CA ARG A 248 26.92 16.77 -10.19
C ARG A 248 28.31 16.28 -10.60
N ASN A 249 28.41 15.19 -11.34
CA ASN A 249 29.69 14.64 -11.79
C ASN A 249 30.41 15.58 -12.76
N LEU A 250 29.69 16.24 -13.68
CA LEU A 250 30.26 17.24 -14.59
C LEU A 250 30.82 18.45 -13.83
N SER A 251 30.08 18.95 -12.82
CA SER A 251 30.53 20.06 -11.96
C SER A 251 31.81 19.69 -11.18
N LEU A 252 31.88 18.47 -10.65
CA LEU A 252 33.06 17.97 -9.92
C LEU A 252 34.28 17.80 -10.83
N ALA A 253 34.07 17.26 -12.04
CA ALA A 253 35.12 17.12 -13.05
C ALA A 253 35.68 18.48 -13.50
N ALA A 254 34.82 19.47 -13.76
CA ALA A 254 35.21 20.83 -14.10
C ALA A 254 36.04 21.49 -12.98
N SER A 255 35.67 21.26 -11.72
CA SER A 255 36.40 21.76 -10.54
C SER A 255 37.80 21.15 -10.44
N THR A 256 37.94 19.86 -10.76
CA THR A 256 39.23 19.12 -10.67
C THR A 256 40.23 19.59 -11.74
N ILE A 257 39.74 19.93 -12.94
CA ILE A 257 40.57 20.42 -14.05
C ILE A 257 41.11 21.84 -13.77
N SER A 258 40.41 22.64 -12.96
CA SER A 258 40.86 24.00 -12.59
C SER A 258 41.97 24.03 -11.52
N GLY A 259 42.26 22.90 -10.87
CA GLY A 259 43.21 22.79 -9.77
C GLY A 259 44.55 22.14 -10.15
N VAL A 260 45.31 22.71 -11.08
CA VAL A 260 46.74 22.38 -11.24
C VAL A 260 47.57 23.64 -11.53
N LYS A 261 48.34 24.08 -10.53
CA LYS A 261 49.67 24.69 -10.69
C LYS A 261 50.38 24.81 -9.32
N SER A 262 51.23 23.83 -9.00
CA SER A 262 52.59 24.05 -8.51
C SER A 262 53.34 22.71 -8.45
N GLU A 263 54.53 22.70 -9.04
CA GLU A 263 55.41 21.58 -9.37
C GLU A 263 56.03 20.85 -8.16
N PRO A 264 56.60 19.64 -8.38
CA PRO A 264 57.11 18.76 -7.34
C PRO A 264 58.56 19.15 -6.98
N ASN A 265 58.91 19.04 -5.70
CA ASN A 265 60.30 18.96 -5.29
C ASN A 265 60.53 17.72 -4.44
N ASP A 266 61.53 16.97 -4.88
CA ASP A 266 62.06 15.73 -4.38
C ASP A 266 62.73 15.83 -3.00
N GLU A 267 63.07 14.63 -2.48
CA GLU A 267 64.19 14.31 -1.58
C GLU A 267 63.99 14.55 -0.06
N VAL A 268 64.36 13.66 0.90
CA VAL A 268 64.89 12.29 0.88
C VAL A 268 65.02 11.75 2.35
N ILE A 269 65.04 10.41 2.52
CA ILE A 269 65.68 9.56 3.58
C ILE A 269 65.20 9.75 5.05
N ALA A 270 64.45 8.84 5.67
CA ALA A 270 64.71 7.46 6.18
C ALA A 270 65.22 7.38 7.65
N VAL A 271 64.79 6.27 8.27
CA VAL A 271 65.38 5.51 9.41
C VAL A 271 64.59 5.52 10.75
N PHE A 272 64.31 4.27 11.14
CA PHE A 272 63.68 3.65 12.31
C PHE A 272 64.03 4.17 13.71
N THR A 273 63.09 4.01 14.66
CA THR A 273 63.27 3.23 15.90
C THR A 273 61.90 2.87 16.50
N ASP A 274 61.73 1.59 16.86
CA ASP A 274 60.70 1.08 17.78
C ASP A 274 61.02 1.50 19.22
N ASP A 275 60.00 1.88 20.01
CA ASP A 275 59.60 1.23 21.27
C ASP A 275 58.73 2.13 22.18
N ASP A 276 57.74 1.46 22.78
CA ASP A 276 57.03 1.72 24.04
C ASP A 276 55.96 2.85 24.16
N LYS A 277 54.72 2.36 24.24
CA LYS A 277 53.74 2.51 25.35
C LYS A 277 52.77 3.70 25.44
N ASP A 278 51.52 3.23 25.59
CA ASP A 278 50.41 3.73 26.40
C ASP A 278 49.62 4.97 25.97
N ASP A 279 48.31 4.73 25.85
CA ASP A 279 47.21 5.51 26.44
C ASP A 279 46.18 6.15 25.49
N GLU A 280 44.94 6.13 26.00
CA GLU A 280 43.64 6.28 25.36
C GLU A 280 43.42 7.56 24.53
N GLY A 281 42.64 7.41 23.45
CA GLY A 281 42.03 8.54 22.74
C GLY A 281 41.71 8.22 21.29
N SER A 282 40.61 7.51 21.05
CA SER A 282 40.06 7.28 19.71
C SER A 282 39.73 8.61 19.02
N ARG A 283 40.68 9.14 18.23
CA ARG A 283 40.44 10.18 17.22
C ARG A 283 39.99 9.48 15.95
N GLU A 284 38.69 9.61 15.65
CA GLU A 284 38.16 9.27 14.34
C GLU A 284 38.89 10.06 13.24
N PRO A 285 39.21 9.44 12.09
CA PRO A 285 39.74 10.18 10.95
C PRO A 285 38.64 11.09 10.41
N LYS A 286 38.84 12.41 10.49
CA LYS A 286 37.98 13.39 9.82
C LYS A 286 38.01 13.11 8.32
N THR A 287 36.91 12.56 7.81
CA THR A 287 36.57 12.60 6.39
C THR A 287 36.48 14.07 5.96
N PRO A 288 36.93 14.44 4.75
CA PRO A 288 36.76 15.81 4.28
C PRO A 288 35.27 16.08 4.08
N ASP A 289 34.73 17.03 4.83
CA ASP A 289 33.35 17.48 4.70
C ASP A 289 33.04 17.88 3.24
N PRO A 290 31.97 17.37 2.62
CA PRO A 290 31.58 17.79 1.29
C PRO A 290 30.99 19.21 1.35
N LYS A 291 31.62 20.17 0.67
CA LYS A 291 31.14 21.56 0.55
C LYS A 291 29.69 21.59 0.01
N PRO A 292 28.70 22.14 0.72
CA PRO A 292 27.31 22.15 0.25
C PRO A 292 26.88 23.57 -0.14
N ASN A 293 27.09 23.98 -1.40
CA ASN A 293 26.50 25.25 -1.87
C ASN A 293 25.83 25.18 -3.25
N GLN A 294 25.61 23.97 -3.80
CA GLN A 294 24.91 23.77 -5.06
C GLN A 294 23.68 22.88 -4.85
N THR A 295 22.49 23.43 -5.12
CA THR A 295 21.23 22.68 -5.13
C THR A 295 20.83 22.41 -6.59
N ILE A 296 20.71 21.14 -6.97
CA ILE A 296 20.29 20.73 -8.32
C ILE A 296 18.94 20.03 -8.21
N ARG A 297 17.97 20.45 -9.03
CA ARG A 297 16.64 19.84 -9.16
C ARG A 297 16.40 19.45 -10.62
N ALA A 298 15.66 18.37 -10.84
CA ALA A 298 15.26 17.96 -12.19
C ALA A 298 13.79 17.53 -12.20
N ILE A 299 13.08 17.85 -13.29
CA ILE A 299 11.68 17.49 -13.52
C ILE A 299 11.49 17.00 -14.96
N LEU A 300 10.60 16.04 -15.20
CA LEU A 300 10.20 15.70 -16.56
C LEU A 300 9.15 16.71 -17.05
N PHE A 301 9.39 17.28 -18.22
CA PHE A 301 8.48 18.21 -18.87
C PHE A 301 8.28 17.79 -20.33
N GLY A 302 7.10 17.23 -20.63
CA GLY A 302 6.85 16.64 -21.96
C GLY A 302 7.81 15.48 -22.24
N ASN A 303 8.58 15.57 -23.32
CA ASN A 303 9.60 14.58 -23.72
C ASN A 303 11.03 14.99 -23.34
N GLN A 304 11.17 15.94 -22.43
CA GLN A 304 12.44 16.48 -21.99
C GLN A 304 12.57 16.42 -20.48
N ILE A 305 13.80 16.49 -19.99
CA ILE A 305 14.11 16.69 -18.59
C ILE A 305 14.67 18.10 -18.41
N ARG A 306 14.02 18.89 -17.54
CA ARG A 306 14.46 20.23 -17.18
C ARG A 306 15.21 20.17 -15.87
N ILE A 307 16.45 20.61 -15.89
CA ILE A 307 17.36 20.66 -14.75
C ILE A 307 17.56 22.12 -14.34
N GLN A 308 17.34 22.43 -13.08
CA GLN A 308 17.57 23.73 -12.48
C GLN A 308 18.71 23.62 -11.46
N GLU A 309 19.76 24.41 -11.67
CA GLU A 309 20.90 24.49 -10.78
C GLU A 309 20.91 25.86 -10.08
N HIS A 310 20.81 25.83 -8.74
CA HIS A 310 20.92 27.02 -7.90
C HIS A 310 22.27 26.99 -7.17
N VAL A 311 23.09 28.00 -7.42
CA VAL A 311 24.37 28.21 -6.73
C VAL A 311 24.17 29.30 -5.69
N LYS A 312 24.19 28.95 -4.40
CA LYS A 312 24.21 29.97 -3.35
C LYS A 312 25.61 30.56 -3.28
N LYS A 313 25.75 31.87 -3.54
CA LYS A 313 26.97 32.59 -3.21
C LYS A 313 27.01 32.81 -1.70
N GLU A 314 28.16 32.60 -1.07
CA GLU A 314 28.37 32.98 0.32
C GLU A 314 28.27 34.51 0.43
N ASP A 315 27.52 34.99 1.42
CA ASP A 315 27.30 36.40 1.71
C ASP A 315 28.62 37.09 2.09
N ASN A 316 29.41 37.48 1.08
CA ASN A 316 30.47 38.46 1.23
C ASN A 316 29.97 39.77 0.65
N ASP A 317 29.68 40.70 1.57
CA ASP A 317 29.24 42.08 1.38
C ASP A 317 29.67 42.69 0.04
N SER A 318 28.74 42.72 -0.92
CA SER A 318 28.70 43.67 -2.03
C SER A 318 27.36 43.56 -2.74
N ASP A 319 26.57 44.61 -2.56
CA ASP A 319 25.27 44.91 -3.16
C ASP A 319 25.33 44.89 -4.71
N SER A 320 25.30 43.69 -5.30
CA SER A 320 24.87 43.42 -6.68
C SER A 320 25.02 41.92 -7.01
N GLY A 321 23.95 41.14 -6.95
CA GLY A 321 24.05 39.74 -7.39
C GLY A 321 22.71 39.02 -7.42
N LEU A 322 22.07 39.00 -8.58
CA LEU A 322 20.96 38.09 -8.86
C LEU A 322 21.46 36.64 -8.70
N ASP A 323 20.74 35.83 -7.92
CA ASP A 323 20.90 34.37 -7.92
C ASP A 323 20.80 33.87 -9.36
N ALA A 324 21.87 33.28 -9.87
CA ALA A 324 21.91 32.81 -11.26
C ALA A 324 21.41 31.37 -11.32
N ASP A 325 20.10 31.21 -11.48
CA ASP A 325 19.50 29.91 -11.80
C ASP A 325 19.90 29.50 -13.22
N THR A 326 20.69 28.43 -13.33
CA THR A 326 20.99 27.84 -14.64
C THR A 326 19.92 26.79 -14.96
N ILE A 327 19.20 27.00 -16.05
CA ILE A 327 18.18 26.07 -16.55
C ILE A 327 18.74 25.32 -17.76
N ILE A 328 18.67 24.00 -17.72
CA ILE A 328 19.19 23.13 -18.77
C ILE A 328 18.12 22.11 -19.13
N ASP A 329 17.74 22.08 -20.40
CA ASP A 329 16.81 21.09 -20.93
C ASP A 329 17.63 20.00 -21.66
N GLU A 330 17.41 18.73 -21.29
CA GLU A 330 18.00 17.56 -21.96
C GLU A 330 16.90 16.63 -22.47
N GLU A 331 17.26 15.74 -23.39
CA GLU A 331 16.37 14.66 -23.82
C GLU A 331 16.33 13.53 -22.78
N ILE A 332 15.21 12.79 -22.74
CA ILE A 332 15.09 11.64 -21.85
C ILE A 332 15.87 10.48 -22.47
N CYS A 333 16.87 9.97 -21.76
CA CYS A 333 17.63 8.80 -22.19
C CYS A 333 17.23 7.54 -21.41
N CYS A 334 17.27 6.39 -22.07
CA CYS A 334 17.09 5.10 -21.43
C CYS A 334 18.22 4.80 -20.45
N LEU A 335 17.86 4.46 -19.21
CA LEU A 335 18.81 4.13 -18.15
C LEU A 335 19.59 2.84 -18.40
N GLU A 336 19.07 1.94 -19.25
CA GLU A 336 19.71 0.66 -19.59
C GLU A 336 20.62 0.77 -20.82
N CYS A 337 20.14 1.38 -21.91
CA CYS A 337 20.85 1.37 -23.20
C CYS A 337 21.33 2.74 -23.69
N GLY A 338 21.00 3.83 -22.99
CA GLY A 338 21.37 5.20 -23.36
C GLY A 338 20.64 5.79 -24.57
N GLU A 339 19.71 5.05 -25.18
CA GLU A 339 18.92 5.53 -26.32
C GLU A 339 17.95 6.64 -25.89
N ILE A 340 17.81 7.67 -26.73
CA ILE A 340 16.83 8.74 -26.52
C ILE A 340 15.42 8.15 -26.63
N VAL A 341 14.58 8.45 -25.63
CA VAL A 341 13.18 8.04 -25.56
C VAL A 341 12.32 9.24 -25.93
N VAL A 342 11.66 9.15 -27.09
CA VAL A 342 10.75 10.17 -27.63
C VAL A 342 9.31 9.74 -27.44
#